data_AF-A0A089YNE0-F1
#
_entry.id   AF-A0A089YNE0-F1
#
_cell.length_a   1.000
_cell.length_b   1.000
_cell.length_c   1.000
_cell.angle_alpha   90.00
_cell.angle_beta   90.00
_cell.angle_gamma   90.00
#
_symmetry.space_group_name_H-M   'P 1'
#
loop_
_entity.id
_entity.type
_entity.pdbx_description
1 polymer ?
#
loop_
_entity_poly.entity_id
_entity_poly.type
_entity_poly.pdbx_seq_one_letter_code
_entity_poly.pdbx_strand_id
1 'polypeptide(L)'
;MDEVQQLADMLQQHAATQQRLQQSFKDQCQHWQDSIQTLFGQIETWLAALTERQLLAIERSPWVATSSTYPSEHSPFISESLAIILAQRRVELVPQVMGQGGAMVIAVAGLTSDRHGSISIVKDSTDGAWYWRKERGSKDPESTVLDAHFFAQQLQGLIPKSRD
;
A
#
# COMPACT_ATOMS: atom_id res chain seq x y z
N MET A 1 -43.21 -31.22 1.60
CA MET A 1 -42.43 -30.01 1.31
C MET A 1 -42.14 -30.08 -0.18
N ASP A 2 -42.54 -29.08 -0.95
CA ASP A 2 -42.38 -29.07 -2.41
C ASP A 2 -40.92 -28.77 -2.74
N GLU A 3 -40.26 -29.70 -3.44
CA GLU A 3 -38.85 -29.60 -3.84
C GLU A 3 -38.59 -28.34 -4.69
N VAL A 4 -39.60 -27.87 -5.43
CA VAL A 4 -39.52 -26.63 -6.23
C VAL A 4 -39.45 -25.39 -5.34
N GLN A 5 -40.22 -25.37 -4.24
CA GLN A 5 -40.18 -24.25 -3.29
C GLN A 5 -38.84 -24.19 -2.56
N GLN A 6 -38.29 -25.34 -2.17
CA GLN A 6 -36.98 -25.40 -1.53
C GLN A 6 -35.86 -24.91 -2.46
N LEU A 7 -35.91 -25.27 -3.76
CA LEU A 7 -34.97 -24.76 -4.75
C LEU A 7 -35.10 -23.23 -4.94
N ALA A 8 -36.32 -22.71 -4.98
CA ALA A 8 -36.56 -21.28 -5.09
C ALA A 8 -35.93 -20.51 -3.91
N ASP A 9 -36.13 -21.00 -2.68
CA ASP A 9 -35.56 -20.39 -1.48
C ASP A 9 -34.01 -20.44 -1.50
N MET A 10 -33.42 -21.57 -1.93
CA MET A 10 -31.96 -21.70 -2.07
C MET A 10 -31.37 -20.73 -3.11
N LEU A 11 -32.03 -20.57 -4.26
CA LEU A 11 -31.57 -19.66 -5.32
C LEU A 11 -31.65 -18.19 -4.87
N GLN A 12 -32.70 -17.81 -4.15
CA GLN A 12 -32.84 -16.47 -3.57
C GLN A 12 -31.74 -16.18 -2.55
N GLN A 13 -31.48 -17.13 -1.64
CA GLN A 13 -30.41 -17.00 -0.64
C GLN A 13 -29.03 -16.91 -1.29
N HIS A 14 -28.79 -17.70 -2.34
CA HIS A 14 -27.55 -17.64 -3.10
C HIS A 14 -27.36 -16.28 -3.78
N ALA A 15 -28.39 -15.77 -4.50
CA ALA A 15 -28.34 -14.46 -5.15
C ALA A 15 -28.07 -13.32 -4.15
N ALA A 16 -28.77 -13.32 -3.01
CA ALA A 16 -28.55 -12.34 -1.95
C ALA A 16 -27.13 -12.42 -1.35
N THR A 17 -26.57 -13.61 -1.25
CA THR A 17 -25.20 -13.81 -0.78
C THR A 17 -24.18 -13.29 -1.79
N GLN A 18 -24.35 -13.57 -3.08
CA GLN A 18 -23.48 -13.03 -4.13
C GLN A 18 -23.50 -11.49 -4.15
N GLN A 19 -24.68 -10.88 -4.01
CA GLN A 19 -24.80 -9.41 -3.94
C GLN A 19 -24.05 -8.83 -2.74
N ARG A 20 -24.19 -9.43 -1.54
CA ARG A 20 -23.46 -8.98 -0.35
C ARG A 20 -21.95 -9.10 -0.51
N LEU A 21 -21.47 -10.19 -1.12
CA LEU A 21 -20.04 -10.37 -1.40
C LEU A 21 -19.51 -9.33 -2.39
N GLN A 22 -20.26 -9.04 -3.46
CA GLN A 22 -19.89 -8.01 -4.42
C GLN A 22 -19.84 -6.62 -3.78
N GLN A 23 -20.82 -6.28 -2.93
CA GLN A 23 -20.82 -5.00 -2.25
C GLN A 23 -19.65 -4.88 -1.27
N SER A 24 -19.44 -5.91 -0.43
CA SER A 24 -18.32 -5.93 0.52
C SER A 24 -16.97 -5.80 -0.18
N PHE A 25 -16.79 -6.45 -1.33
CA PHE A 25 -15.58 -6.32 -2.12
C PHE A 25 -15.37 -4.90 -2.65
N LYS A 26 -16.43 -4.25 -3.16
CA LYS A 26 -16.36 -2.84 -3.60
C LYS A 26 -15.97 -1.92 -2.44
N ASP A 27 -16.60 -2.11 -1.28
CA ASP A 27 -16.31 -1.31 -0.09
C ASP A 27 -14.86 -1.48 0.37
N GLN A 28 -14.32 -2.71 0.29
CA GLN A 28 -12.91 -2.97 0.60
C GLN A 28 -11.95 -2.29 -0.39
N CYS A 29 -12.24 -2.33 -1.69
CA CYS A 29 -11.43 -1.64 -2.70
C CYS A 29 -11.43 -0.13 -2.48
N GLN A 30 -12.58 0.46 -2.15
CA GLN A 30 -12.68 1.88 -1.82
C GLN A 30 -11.86 2.21 -0.57
N HIS A 31 -12.01 1.41 0.50
CA HIS A 31 -11.26 1.61 1.73
C HIS A 31 -9.74 1.48 1.53
N TRP A 32 -9.30 0.54 0.68
CA TRP A 32 -7.91 0.40 0.27
C TRP A 32 -7.40 1.66 -0.43
N GLN A 33 -8.16 2.20 -1.40
CA GLN A 33 -7.79 3.42 -2.11
C GLN A 33 -7.68 4.61 -1.15
N ASP A 34 -8.71 4.85 -0.32
CA ASP A 34 -8.77 5.99 0.60
C ASP A 34 -7.63 5.94 1.63
N SER A 35 -7.28 4.73 2.10
CA SER A 35 -6.19 4.53 3.06
C SER A 35 -4.83 4.89 2.47
N ILE A 36 -4.59 4.56 1.20
CA ILE A 36 -3.35 4.92 0.48
C ILE A 36 -3.28 6.43 0.27
N GLN A 37 -4.37 7.05 -0.20
CA GLN A 37 -4.42 8.49 -0.42
C GLN A 37 -4.17 9.27 0.87
N THR A 38 -4.76 8.80 1.96
CA THR A 38 -4.57 9.37 3.30
C THR A 38 -3.11 9.27 3.73
N LEU A 39 -2.49 8.09 3.59
CA LEU A 39 -1.07 7.91 3.93
C LEU A 39 -0.17 8.83 3.11
N PHE A 40 -0.38 8.92 1.79
CA PHE A 40 0.43 9.79 0.95
C PHE A 40 0.27 11.27 1.32
N GLY A 41 -0.94 11.69 1.70
CA GLY A 41 -1.17 13.05 2.20
C GLY A 41 -0.43 13.32 3.51
N GLN A 42 -0.38 12.33 4.41
CA GLN A 42 0.42 12.41 5.64
C GLN A 42 1.92 12.53 5.33
N ILE A 43 2.43 11.73 4.40
CA ILE A 43 3.85 11.79 3.99
C ILE A 43 4.20 13.15 3.39
N GLU A 44 3.36 13.70 2.52
CA GLU A 44 3.55 15.07 2.00
C GLU A 44 3.56 16.11 3.11
N THR A 45 2.65 15.99 4.08
CA THR A 45 2.61 16.87 5.25
C THR A 45 3.91 16.79 6.06
N TRP A 46 4.44 15.58 6.28
CA TRP A 46 5.71 15.38 6.98
C TRP A 46 6.90 16.01 6.25
N LEU A 47 6.88 16.01 4.91
CA LEU A 47 7.94 16.50 4.05
C LEU A 47 7.74 17.95 3.55
N ALA A 48 6.67 18.62 3.96
CA ALA A 48 6.29 19.94 3.45
C ALA A 48 7.42 20.96 3.57
N ALA A 49 8.05 21.06 4.75
CA ALA A 49 9.15 22.00 5.00
C ALA A 49 10.38 21.78 4.10
N LEU A 50 10.62 20.55 3.64
CA LEU A 50 11.72 20.24 2.71
C LEU A 50 11.34 20.58 1.26
N THR A 51 10.08 20.32 0.89
CA THR A 51 9.53 20.64 -0.43
C THR A 51 9.46 22.15 -0.65
N GLU A 52 8.99 22.91 0.34
CA GLU A 52 8.93 24.38 0.31
C GLU A 52 10.31 25.03 0.11
N ARG A 53 11.35 24.41 0.66
CA ARG A 53 12.75 24.82 0.50
C ARG A 53 13.41 24.27 -0.76
N GLN A 54 12.67 23.55 -1.60
CA GLN A 54 13.15 22.92 -2.83
C GLN A 54 14.31 21.94 -2.60
N LEU A 55 14.36 21.33 -1.41
CA LEU A 55 15.39 20.35 -1.04
C LEU A 55 15.04 18.93 -1.51
N LEU A 56 13.76 18.69 -1.77
CA LEU A 56 13.25 17.47 -2.39
C LEU A 56 12.03 17.81 -3.26
N ALA A 57 11.67 16.89 -4.14
CA ALA A 57 10.42 16.93 -4.89
C ALA A 57 9.57 15.70 -4.60
N ILE A 58 8.26 15.87 -4.64
CA ILE A 58 7.27 14.80 -4.49
C ILE A 58 6.40 14.77 -5.74
N GLU A 59 6.20 13.58 -6.28
CA GLU A 59 5.39 13.34 -7.48
C GLU A 59 4.34 12.26 -7.19
N ARG A 60 3.06 12.58 -7.40
CA ARG A 60 1.98 11.60 -7.44
C ARG A 60 1.67 11.22 -8.87
N SER A 61 1.43 9.96 -9.15
CA SER A 61 1.08 9.48 -10.48
C SER A 61 -0.04 8.43 -10.40
N PRO A 62 -1.01 8.41 -11.34
CA PRO A 62 -2.03 7.36 -11.38
C PRO A 62 -1.40 5.97 -11.40
N TRP A 63 -1.96 5.06 -10.60
CA TRP A 63 -1.44 3.70 -10.46
C TRP A 63 -2.57 2.67 -10.45
N VAL A 64 -2.34 1.55 -11.12
CA VAL A 64 -3.23 0.39 -11.09
C VAL A 64 -2.43 -0.79 -10.56
N ALA A 65 -2.77 -1.26 -9.36
CA ALA A 65 -2.09 -2.42 -8.78
C ALA A 65 -2.58 -3.69 -9.48
N THR A 66 -1.66 -4.61 -9.80
CA THR A 66 -1.98 -5.82 -10.56
C THR A 66 -1.44 -7.08 -9.90
N SER A 67 -2.04 -8.22 -10.21
CA SER A 67 -1.59 -9.55 -9.80
C SER A 67 -2.07 -10.59 -10.82
N SER A 68 -1.67 -11.86 -10.65
CA SER A 68 -2.18 -12.96 -11.49
C SER A 68 -3.71 -13.09 -11.45
N THR A 69 -4.33 -12.70 -10.33
CA THR A 69 -5.79 -12.73 -10.13
C THR A 69 -6.48 -11.48 -10.65
N TYR A 70 -5.77 -10.35 -10.67
CA TYR A 70 -6.28 -9.04 -11.08
C TYR A 70 -5.36 -8.41 -12.13
N PRO A 71 -5.55 -8.75 -13.43
CA PRO A 71 -4.78 -8.17 -14.51
C PRO A 71 -5.10 -6.69 -14.69
N SER A 72 -4.20 -5.94 -15.33
CA SER A 72 -4.30 -4.47 -15.51
C SER A 72 -5.62 -4.00 -16.09
N GLU A 73 -6.19 -4.73 -17.07
CA GLU A 73 -7.41 -4.36 -17.77
C GLU A 73 -8.67 -4.40 -16.89
N HIS A 74 -8.63 -5.16 -15.79
CA HIS A 74 -9.78 -5.44 -14.95
C HIS A 74 -9.51 -5.28 -13.45
N SER A 75 -8.35 -4.72 -13.08
CA SER A 75 -8.02 -4.56 -11.68
C SER A 75 -8.87 -3.46 -11.05
N PRO A 76 -9.61 -3.75 -9.97
CA PRO A 76 -10.36 -2.73 -9.23
C PRO A 76 -9.46 -1.90 -8.30
N PHE A 77 -8.17 -2.25 -8.19
CA PHE A 77 -7.20 -1.60 -7.30
C PHE A 77 -6.54 -0.40 -7.99
N ILE A 78 -7.32 0.66 -8.15
CA ILE A 78 -6.90 1.90 -8.80
C ILE A 78 -6.64 2.97 -7.72
N SER A 79 -5.45 3.55 -7.75
CA SER A 79 -5.02 4.59 -6.82
C SER A 79 -3.91 5.40 -7.49
N GLU A 80 -2.85 5.69 -6.74
CA GLU A 80 -1.69 6.47 -7.14
C GLU A 80 -0.42 5.86 -6.57
N SER A 81 0.71 6.16 -7.18
CA SER A 81 2.05 5.93 -6.64
C SER A 81 2.67 7.26 -6.20
N LEU A 82 3.50 7.25 -5.16
CA LEU A 82 4.23 8.42 -4.70
C LEU A 82 5.71 8.25 -4.97
N ALA A 83 6.34 9.22 -5.63
CA ALA A 83 7.78 9.28 -5.77
C ALA A 83 8.36 10.46 -5.01
N ILE A 84 9.48 10.23 -4.32
CA ILE A 84 10.23 11.23 -3.57
C ILE A 84 11.62 11.32 -4.16
N ILE A 85 12.01 12.50 -4.60
CA ILE A 85 13.29 12.77 -5.25
C ILE A 85 14.13 13.63 -4.32
N LEU A 86 15.23 13.08 -3.79
CA LEU A 86 16.23 13.85 -3.04
C LEU A 86 17.64 13.44 -3.43
N ALA A 87 18.58 14.39 -3.41
CA ALA A 87 20.01 14.12 -3.67
C ALA A 87 20.28 13.25 -4.92
N GLN A 88 19.55 13.51 -6.02
CA GLN A 88 19.58 12.74 -7.28
C GLN A 88 19.17 11.26 -7.16
N ARG A 89 18.54 10.87 -6.04
CA ARG A 89 17.95 9.55 -5.84
C ARG A 89 16.42 9.65 -5.83
N ARG A 90 15.78 8.58 -6.28
CA ARG A 90 14.32 8.46 -6.34
C ARG A 90 13.89 7.29 -5.46
N VAL A 91 12.95 7.54 -4.56
CA VAL A 91 12.23 6.53 -3.80
C VAL A 91 10.82 6.44 -4.35
N GLU A 92 10.34 5.24 -4.60
CA GLU A 92 8.97 5.02 -5.08
C GLU A 92 8.18 4.20 -4.07
N LEU A 93 6.98 4.68 -3.75
CA LEU A 93 5.97 4.00 -2.95
C LEU A 93 4.89 3.52 -3.90
N VAL A 94 4.83 2.21 -4.10
CA VAL A 94 4.00 1.57 -5.11
C VAL A 94 2.98 0.63 -4.45
N PRO A 95 1.69 1.03 -4.39
CA PRO A 95 0.66 0.18 -3.82
C PRO A 95 0.55 -1.18 -4.53
N GLN A 96 0.32 -2.21 -3.74
CA GLN A 96 0.09 -3.57 -4.23
C GLN A 96 -1.39 -3.95 -4.14
N VAL A 97 -1.79 -4.96 -4.90
CA VAL A 97 -3.11 -5.58 -4.75
C VAL A 97 -3.26 -6.03 -3.31
N MET A 98 -4.45 -5.81 -2.75
CA MET A 98 -4.74 -6.19 -1.36
C MET A 98 -4.42 -7.67 -1.12
N GLY A 99 -3.63 -7.93 -0.08
CA GLY A 99 -3.14 -9.26 0.28
C GLY A 99 -4.20 -10.11 0.98
N GLN A 100 -3.81 -11.32 1.40
CA GLN A 100 -4.67 -12.19 2.20
C GLN A 100 -5.19 -11.46 3.44
N GLY A 101 -6.47 -11.67 3.76
CA GLY A 101 -7.12 -11.05 4.91
C GLY A 101 -7.38 -9.54 4.78
N GLY A 102 -7.21 -8.95 3.60
CA GLY A 102 -7.41 -7.51 3.40
C GLY A 102 -6.17 -6.65 3.68
N ALA A 103 -5.00 -7.28 3.80
CA ALA A 103 -3.76 -6.58 4.13
C ALA A 103 -3.40 -5.56 3.05
N MET A 104 -3.18 -4.30 3.46
CA MET A 104 -2.73 -3.24 2.57
C MET A 104 -1.21 -3.19 2.58
N VAL A 105 -0.60 -3.25 1.39
CA VAL A 105 0.84 -3.29 1.23
C VAL A 105 1.26 -2.29 0.17
N ILE A 106 2.30 -1.52 0.46
CA ILE A 106 2.93 -0.57 -0.46
C ILE A 106 4.39 -0.96 -0.56
N ALA A 107 4.85 -1.35 -1.74
CA ALA A 107 6.25 -1.66 -1.97
C ALA A 107 7.07 -0.36 -1.96
N VAL A 108 8.27 -0.41 -1.37
CA VAL A 108 9.18 0.73 -1.33
C VAL A 108 10.42 0.40 -2.15
N ALA A 109 10.58 1.09 -3.28
CA ALA A 109 11.73 0.94 -4.17
C ALA A 109 12.70 2.13 -4.01
N GLY A 110 13.98 1.90 -4.29
CA GLY A 110 15.02 2.94 -4.29
C GLY A 110 15.75 3.18 -2.95
N LEU A 111 15.36 2.49 -1.86
CA LEU A 111 16.01 2.59 -0.55
C LEU A 111 16.93 1.42 -0.17
N THR A 112 16.84 0.27 -0.84
CA THR A 112 17.61 -0.93 -0.48
C THR A 112 18.99 -0.90 -1.14
N SER A 113 20.05 -0.94 -0.33
CA SER A 113 21.44 -1.15 -0.80
C SER A 113 21.94 -2.58 -0.60
N ASP A 114 21.16 -3.42 0.07
CA ASP A 114 21.52 -4.75 0.54
C ASP A 114 20.96 -5.84 -0.39
N ARG A 115 21.86 -6.68 -0.91
CA ARG A 115 21.66 -7.63 -2.04
C ARG A 115 20.46 -8.60 -1.95
N HIS A 116 19.71 -8.68 -0.85
CA HIS A 116 18.63 -9.68 -0.68
C HIS A 116 17.45 -9.21 0.21
N GLY A 117 17.25 -7.90 0.42
CA GLY A 117 16.16 -7.39 1.27
C GLY A 117 15.08 -6.62 0.50
N SER A 118 13.83 -6.72 0.94
CA SER A 118 12.71 -5.89 0.45
C SER A 118 12.19 -4.99 1.56
N ILE A 119 11.63 -3.85 1.17
CA ILE A 119 10.98 -2.90 2.08
C ILE A 119 9.55 -2.71 1.61
N SER A 120 8.63 -2.74 2.55
CA SER A 120 7.21 -2.45 2.32
C SER A 120 6.63 -1.65 3.46
N ILE A 121 5.66 -0.79 3.17
CA ILE A 121 4.78 -0.20 4.17
C ILE A 121 3.50 -1.05 4.22
N VAL A 122 3.14 -1.51 5.40
CA VAL A 122 1.98 -2.39 5.62
C VAL A 122 1.02 -1.78 6.62
N LYS A 123 -0.28 -1.89 6.36
CA LYS A 123 -1.30 -1.48 7.33
C LYS A 123 -1.67 -2.67 8.20
N ASP A 124 -1.55 -2.51 9.51
CA ASP A 124 -1.99 -3.53 10.46
C ASP A 124 -3.51 -3.49 10.60
N SER A 125 -4.15 -4.66 10.54
CA SER A 125 -5.61 -4.79 10.59
C SER A 125 -6.20 -4.63 12.00
N THR A 126 -5.37 -4.76 13.04
CA THR A 126 -5.79 -4.76 14.45
C THR A 126 -5.80 -3.34 15.03
N ASP A 127 -4.76 -2.54 14.78
CA ASP A 127 -4.68 -1.15 15.27
C ASP A 127 -4.91 -0.08 14.20
N GLY A 128 -4.91 -0.46 12.92
CA GLY A 128 -5.10 0.43 11.79
C GLY A 128 -3.89 1.33 11.49
N ALA A 129 -2.76 1.16 12.17
CA ALA A 129 -1.54 1.92 11.95
C ALA A 129 -0.76 1.41 10.73
N TRP A 130 0.09 2.28 10.19
CA TRP A 130 1.02 1.93 9.12
C TRP A 130 2.37 1.57 9.73
N TYR A 131 2.98 0.54 9.19
CA TYR A 131 4.26 0.00 9.64
C TYR A 131 5.24 -0.10 8.48
N TRP A 132 6.47 0.30 8.74
CA TRP A 132 7.60 0.02 7.87
C TRP A 132 8.12 -1.39 8.15
N ARG A 133 8.04 -2.25 7.15
CA ARG A 133 8.48 -3.64 7.23
C ARG A 133 9.69 -3.88 6.34
N LYS A 134 10.76 -4.43 6.93
CA LYS A 134 11.95 -4.87 6.22
C LYS A 134 12.07 -6.39 6.28
N GLU A 135 12.02 -7.04 5.12
CA GLU A 135 12.23 -8.49 4.98
C GLU A 135 13.65 -8.75 4.51
N ARG A 136 14.40 -9.57 5.25
CA ARG A 136 15.80 -9.93 4.93
C ARG A 136 16.02 -11.44 4.91
N GLY A 137 15.23 -12.20 4.15
CA GLY A 137 15.37 -13.66 4.03
C GLY A 137 15.35 -14.45 5.35
N SER A 138 15.04 -13.78 6.47
CA SER A 138 15.03 -14.29 7.85
C SER A 138 13.57 -14.49 8.26
N LYS A 139 13.33 -15.42 9.20
CA LYS A 139 11.98 -15.86 9.59
C LYS A 139 11.09 -14.74 10.15
N ASP A 140 11.67 -13.70 10.74
CA ASP A 140 10.90 -12.59 11.31
C ASP A 140 11.27 -11.27 10.62
N PRO A 141 10.33 -10.63 9.91
CA PRO A 141 10.54 -9.30 9.36
C PRO A 141 10.58 -8.24 10.47
N GLU A 142 11.52 -7.31 10.36
CA GLU A 142 11.57 -6.16 11.26
C GLU A 142 10.44 -5.20 10.88
N SER A 143 9.54 -4.91 11.83
CA SER A 143 8.43 -3.98 11.66
C SER A 143 8.58 -2.81 12.62
N THR A 144 8.40 -1.58 12.15
CA THR A 144 8.45 -0.36 12.97
C THR A 144 7.30 0.55 12.59
N VAL A 145 6.66 1.19 13.56
CA VAL A 145 5.58 2.15 13.29
C VAL A 145 6.09 3.23 12.34
N LEU A 146 5.32 3.50 11.30
CA LEU A 146 5.63 4.55 10.33
C LEU A 146 5.13 5.89 10.86
N ASP A 147 6.06 6.74 11.26
CA ASP A 147 5.81 8.13 11.59
C ASP A 147 6.77 9.08 10.84
N ALA A 148 6.57 10.39 11.00
CA ALA A 148 7.38 11.42 10.37
C ALA A 148 8.88 11.29 10.71
N HIS A 149 9.20 10.97 11.96
CA HIS A 149 10.58 10.91 12.44
C HIS A 149 11.31 9.71 11.83
N PHE A 150 10.70 8.54 11.93
CA PHE A 150 11.23 7.30 11.38
C PHE A 150 11.37 7.42 9.86
N PHE A 151 10.37 7.95 9.16
CA PHE A 151 10.41 8.11 7.72
C PHE A 151 11.55 9.05 7.29
N ALA A 152 11.75 10.17 8.00
CA ALA A 152 12.87 11.06 7.73
C ALA A 152 14.23 10.37 7.92
N GLN A 153 14.38 9.50 8.94
CA GLN A 153 15.61 8.71 9.12
C GLN A 153 15.88 7.78 7.93
N GLN A 154 14.84 7.15 7.38
CA GLN A 154 15.00 6.29 6.19
C GLN A 154 15.49 7.08 4.98
N LEU A 155 14.93 8.28 4.75
CA LEU A 155 15.36 9.15 3.65
C LEU A 155 16.78 9.70 3.83
N GLN A 156 17.23 9.96 5.07
CA GLN A 156 18.60 10.38 5.34
C GLN A 156 19.64 9.35 4.86
N GLY A 157 19.29 8.06 4.85
CA GLY A 157 20.15 6.99 4.33
C GLY A 157 20.50 7.13 2.85
N LEU A 158 19.76 7.95 2.09
CA LEU A 158 20.01 8.23 0.67
C LEU A 158 21.04 9.33 0.43
N ILE A 159 21.30 10.16 1.43
CA ILE A 159 22.25 11.26 1.30
C ILE A 159 23.66 10.64 1.26
N PRO A 160 24.45 10.90 0.20
CA PRO A 160 25.82 10.42 0.13
C PRO A 160 26.60 10.90 1.36
N LYS A 161 27.22 9.98 2.10
CA LYS A 161 28.19 10.34 3.13
C LYS A 161 29.42 10.90 2.43
N SER A 162 29.83 12.12 2.77
CA SER A 162 31.13 12.65 2.36
C SER A 162 32.21 11.64 2.74
N ARG A 163 32.90 11.07 1.75
CA ARG A 163 34.18 10.42 1.97
C ARG A 163 35.19 11.55 2.07
N ASP A 164 35.53 11.93 3.29
CA ASP A 164 36.79 12.65 3.53
C ASP A 164 37.98 11.73 3.20
#